data_AF-A0A522QLV2-F1
#
_entry.id   AF-A0A522QLV2-F1
#
_cell.length_a   1.000
_cell.length_b   1.000
_cell.length_c   1.000
_cell.angle_alpha   90.00
_cell.angle_beta   90.00
_cell.angle_gamma   90.00
#
_symmetry.space_group_name_H-M   'P 1'
#
loop_
_entity.id
_entity.type
_entity.pdbx_description
1 polymer ?
#
loop_
_entity_poly.entity_id
_entity_poly.type
_entity_poly.pdbx_seq_one_letter_code
_entity_poly.pdbx_strand_id
1 'polypeptide(L)'
;SKARFEFRWEDQFELSLDPPTARSFHDETLPAPGAKKSRFCSMCGPRFCSMRITQDLREYAKEHEDEEDDALDENSVNVAGLV
;
A
#
# COMPACT_ATOMS: atom_id res chain seq x y z
N SER A 1 -6.67 -11.14 -1.28
CA SER A 1 -6.48 -10.03 -0.31
C SER A 1 -6.51 -8.63 -0.93
N LYS A 2 -7.31 -8.39 -1.98
CA LYS A 2 -7.37 -7.09 -2.69
C LYS A 2 -8.07 -5.98 -1.90
N ALA A 3 -9.21 -6.28 -1.27
CA ALA A 3 -9.97 -5.31 -0.47
C ALA A 3 -9.15 -4.70 0.68
N ARG A 4 -8.37 -5.54 1.39
CA ARG A 4 -7.42 -5.08 2.41
C ARG A 4 -6.35 -4.15 1.85
N PHE A 5 -5.74 -4.49 0.72
CA PHE A 5 -4.72 -3.66 0.10
C PHE A 5 -5.29 -2.31 -0.36
N GLU A 6 -6.50 -2.29 -0.90
CA GLU A 6 -7.19 -1.07 -1.36
C GLU A 6 -7.91 -0.30 -0.25
N PHE A 7 -7.77 -0.71 1.01
CA PHE A 7 -8.44 -0.09 2.17
C PHE A 7 -9.98 -0.03 2.06
N ARG A 8 -10.58 -0.97 1.31
CA ARG A 8 -12.02 -1.16 1.25
C ARG A 8 -12.48 -1.99 2.43
N TRP A 9 -12.52 -1.37 3.62
CA TRP A 9 -12.77 -2.07 4.88
C TRP A 9 -14.11 -2.78 4.91
N GLU A 10 -15.18 -2.14 4.43
CA GLU A 10 -16.51 -2.76 4.35
C GLU A 10 -16.49 -4.05 3.54
N ASP A 11 -15.90 -4.00 2.34
CA ASP A 11 -15.77 -5.18 1.48
C ASP A 11 -14.87 -6.25 2.11
N GLN A 12 -13.83 -5.83 2.85
CA GLN A 12 -12.94 -6.75 3.55
C GLN A 12 -13.64 -7.48 4.71
N PHE A 13 -14.60 -6.86 5.39
CA PHE A 13 -15.41 -7.53 6.41
C PHE A 13 -16.40 -8.49 5.76
N GLU A 14 -17.09 -8.07 4.71
CA GLU A 14 -18.07 -8.91 4.01
C GLU A 14 -17.43 -10.17 3.41
N LEU A 15 -16.19 -10.06 2.92
CA LEU A 15 -15.42 -11.18 2.40
C LEU A 15 -14.78 -12.07 3.49
N SER A 16 -14.92 -11.70 4.76
CA SER A 16 -14.40 -12.52 5.87
C SER A 16 -15.34 -13.68 6.21
N LEU A 17 -14.81 -14.69 6.91
CA LEU A 17 -15.62 -15.83 7.36
C LEU A 17 -16.68 -15.42 8.40
N ASP A 18 -16.41 -14.37 9.18
CA ASP A 18 -17.29 -13.85 10.23
C ASP A 18 -17.26 -12.31 10.21
N PRO A 19 -18.08 -11.68 9.35
CA PRO A 19 -18.09 -10.22 9.16
C PRO A 19 -18.38 -9.43 10.45
N PRO A 20 -19.35 -9.82 11.32
CA PRO A 20 -19.58 -9.14 12.59
C PRO A 20 -18.35 -9.06 13.49
N THR A 21 -17.64 -10.19 13.68
CA THR A 21 -16.43 -10.24 14.52
C THR A 21 -15.27 -9.45 13.91
N ALA A 22 -15.09 -9.53 12.59
CA ALA A 22 -14.05 -8.75 11.91
C ALA A 22 -14.27 -7.24 12.07
N ARG A 23 -15.54 -6.79 12.04
CA ARG A 23 -15.92 -5.40 12.27
C ARG A 23 -15.71 -4.98 13.71
N SER A 24 -16.10 -5.81 14.68
CA SER A 24 -15.94 -5.46 16.11
C SER A 24 -14.48 -5.26 16.47
N PHE A 25 -13.57 -6.15 16.03
CA PHE A 25 -12.14 -6.01 16.31
C PHE A 25 -11.51 -4.76 15.69
N HIS A 26 -11.97 -4.36 14.50
CA HIS A 26 -11.54 -3.09 13.91
C HIS A 26 -12.05 -1.90 14.76
N ASP A 27 -13.30 -1.97 15.21
CA ASP A 27 -13.99 -0.84 15.85
C ASP A 27 -13.66 -0.64 17.33
N GLU A 28 -13.11 -1.66 17.99
CA GLU A 28 -12.53 -1.55 19.33
C GLU A 28 -11.49 -0.43 19.42
N THR A 29 -10.77 -0.17 18.33
CA THR A 29 -9.69 0.82 18.28
C THR A 29 -10.00 2.00 17.36
N LEU A 30 -10.86 1.81 16.36
CA LEU A 30 -11.21 2.82 15.36
C LEU A 30 -12.73 2.88 15.12
N PRO A 31 -13.54 3.34 16.10
CA PRO A 31 -15.01 3.25 16.04
C PRO A 31 -15.66 4.25 15.09
N ALA A 32 -14.96 5.33 14.73
CA ALA A 32 -15.53 6.38 13.89
C ALA A 32 -15.88 5.85 12.49
N PRO A 33 -17.04 6.19 11.91
CA PRO A 33 -17.41 5.76 10.55
C PRO A 33 -16.36 6.12 9.48
N GLY A 34 -15.64 7.23 9.67
CA GLY A 34 -14.56 7.67 8.80
C GLY A 34 -13.36 6.70 8.76
N ALA A 35 -13.15 5.90 9.80
CA ALA A 35 -12.04 4.94 9.84
C ALA A 35 -12.17 3.84 8.78
N LYS A 36 -13.39 3.47 8.39
CA LYS A 36 -13.65 2.50 7.31
C LYS A 36 -13.28 3.02 5.92
N LYS A 37 -12.98 4.32 5.81
CA LYS A 37 -12.48 4.98 4.60
C LYS A 37 -11.00 5.34 4.72
N SER A 38 -10.37 5.03 5.85
CA SER A 38 -8.98 5.42 6.12
C SER A 38 -7.99 4.45 5.46
N ARG A 39 -6.90 5.01 4.94
CA ARG A 39 -5.78 4.24 4.35
C ARG A 39 -4.80 3.70 5.39
N PHE A 40 -5.30 3.28 6.55
CA PHE A 40 -4.49 2.63 7.59
C PHE A 40 -5.36 1.73 8.47
N CYS A 41 -4.71 0.87 9.26
CA CYS A 41 -5.34 0.10 10.33
C CYS A 41 -4.79 0.53 11.69
N SER A 42 -5.43 0.10 12.77
CA SER A 42 -5.04 0.42 14.14
C SER A 42 -3.68 -0.15 14.56
N MET A 43 -3.17 -1.20 13.89
CA MET A 43 -1.87 -1.79 14.22
C MET A 43 -0.69 -0.88 13.90
N CYS A 44 -0.71 -0.22 12.74
CA CYS A 44 0.43 0.56 12.24
C CYS A 44 0.19 2.08 12.30
N GLY A 45 -1.07 2.50 12.44
CA GLY A 45 -1.45 3.90 12.43
C GLY A 45 -1.19 4.61 11.09
N PRO A 46 -1.50 5.92 11.02
CA PRO A 46 -1.49 6.66 9.77
C PRO A 46 -0.08 6.81 9.18
N ARG A 47 0.95 6.92 10.02
CA ARG A 47 2.33 7.20 9.58
C ARG A 47 3.08 5.96 9.08
N PHE A 48 2.79 4.78 9.62
CA PHE A 48 3.63 3.58 9.41
C PHE A 48 2.89 2.42 8.75
N CYS A 49 1.72 2.64 8.14
CA CYS A 49 0.99 1.60 7.43
C CYS A 49 1.78 1.12 6.20
N SER A 50 2.30 -0.11 6.26
CA SER A 50 3.09 -0.72 5.18
C SER A 50 2.36 -0.73 3.83
N MET A 51 1.07 -1.11 3.81
CA MET A 51 0.28 -1.14 2.57
C MET A 51 0.11 0.24 1.93
N ARG A 52 -0.03 1.30 2.74
CA ARG A 52 -0.11 2.68 2.24
C ARG A 52 1.24 3.11 1.68
N ILE A 53 2.32 2.90 2.43
CA ILE A 53 3.67 3.21 1.99
C ILE A 53 4.00 2.47 0.68
N THR A 54 3.60 1.21 0.52
CA THR A 54 3.77 0.48 -0.74
C THR A 54 2.99 1.11 -1.90
N GLN A 55 1.78 1.64 -1.67
CA GLN A 55 1.05 2.37 -2.72
C GLN A 55 1.76 3.66 -3.09
N ASP A 56 2.16 4.45 -2.10
CA ASP A 56 2.86 5.71 -2.31
C ASP A 56 4.18 5.48 -3.08
N LEU A 57 4.94 4.43 -2.77
CA LEU A 57 6.16 4.07 -3.50
C LEU A 57 5.89 3.61 -4.95
N ARG A 58 4.78 2.91 -5.20
CA ARG A 58 4.39 2.52 -6.57
C ARG A 58 3.92 3.69 -7.40
N GLU A 59 3.27 4.67 -6.78
CA GLU A 59 2.85 5.90 -7.43
C GLU A 59 4.08 6.76 -7.75
N TYR A 60 4.98 6.93 -6.78
CA TYR A 60 6.28 7.58 -6.99
C TYR A 60 7.07 6.93 -8.13
N ALA A 61 7.23 5.61 -8.13
CA ALA A 61 7.97 4.91 -9.18
C ALA A 61 7.37 5.16 -10.57
N LYS A 62 6.04 5.12 -10.70
CA LYS A 62 5.36 5.41 -11.98
C LYS A 62 5.53 6.85 -12.45
N GLU A 63 5.59 7.80 -11.53
CA GLU A 63 5.82 9.21 -11.85
C GLU A 63 7.28 9.49 -12.26
N HIS A 64 8.22 8.65 -11.82
CA HIS A 64 9.66 8.82 -12.06
C HIS A 64 10.24 7.69 -12.95
N GLU A 65 9.39 6.88 -13.59
CA GLU A 65 9.80 5.78 -14.48
C GLU A 65 10.65 6.31 -15.66
N ASP A 66 10.38 7.54 -16.12
CA ASP A 66 11.14 8.19 -17.21
C ASP A 66 12.51 8.74 -16.77
N GLU A 67 12.72 9.01 -15.47
CA GLU A 67 13.99 9.58 -14.97
C GLU A 67 15.10 8.52 -14.82
N GLU A 68 14.74 7.25 -14.59
CA GLU A 68 15.71 6.17 -14.49
C GLU A 68 16.24 5.72 -15.86
N ASP A 69 15.41 5.74 -16.91
CA ASP A 69 15.84 5.40 -18.27
C ASP A 69 16.87 6.41 -18.81
N ASP A 70 16.70 7.72 -18.54
CA ASP A 70 17.65 8.76 -18.94
C ASP A 70 19.00 8.66 -18.17
N ALA A 71 18.97 8.24 -16.90
CA ALA A 71 20.18 8.11 -16.07
C ALA A 71 21.02 6.84 -16.37
N LEU A 72 20.39 5.77 -16.87
CA LEU A 72 21.06 4.53 -17.26
C LEU A 72 21.80 4.67 -18.60
N ASP A 73 21.37 5.59 -19.46
CA ASP A 73 22.06 5.88 -20.73
C ASP A 73 23.38 6.64 -20.49
N GLU A 74 23.42 7.60 -19.55
CA GLU A 74 24.63 8.38 -19.27
C GLU A 74 25.75 7.61 -18.56
N ASN A 75 25.42 6.55 -17.79
CA ASN A 75 26.41 5.78 -17.03
C ASN A 75 26.62 4.35 -17.58
N SER A 76 26.26 4.12 -18.84
CA SER A 76 26.52 2.87 -19.58
C SER A 76 28.02 2.70 -19.91
N VAL A 77 28.86 2.57 -18.88
CA VAL A 77 30.23 2.10 -19.05
C VAL A 77 30.16 0.67 -19.56
N ASN A 78 30.51 0.49 -20.83
CA ASN A 78 30.49 -0.76 -21.58
C ASN A 78 31.16 -1.92 -20.81
N VAL A 79 30.36 -2.77 -20.15
CA VAL A 79 30.82 -3.97 -19.42
C VAL A 79 31.15 -5.13 -20.37
N ALA A 80 30.90 -4.99 -21.68
CA ALA A 80 31.16 -6.04 -22.66
C ALA A 80 32.66 -6.28 -22.97
N GLY A 81 33.58 -5.59 -22.28
CA GLY A 81 35.03 -5.73 -22.45
C GLY A 81 35.77 -6.46 -21.32
N LEU A 82 35.08 -7.04 -20.33
CA LEU A 82 35.70 -7.60 -19.11
C LEU A 82 35.52 -9.11 -18.92
N VAL A 83 35.15 -9.86 -19.97
CA VAL A 83 35.13 -11.33 -19.96
C VAL A 83 35.90 -11.89 -21.14
#